data_AF-A0A535HZB3-F1
#
_entry.id   AF-A0A535HZB3-F1
#
_cell.length_a   1.000
_cell.length_b   1.000
_cell.length_c   1.000
_cell.angle_alpha   90.00
_cell.angle_beta   90.00
_cell.angle_gamma   90.00
#
_symmetry.space_group_name_H-M   'P 1'
#
loop_
_entity.id
_entity.type
_entity.pdbx_description
1 polymer ?
#
loop_
_entity_poly.entity_id
_entity_poly.type
_entity_poly.pdbx_seq_one_letter_code
_entity_poly.pdbx_strand_id
1 'polypeptide(L)'
;MKSHTVVGFNILSGLRMLTDELVIVRSHHERFDGKGYPDRKKGDELPMFAWIVSAADAIDAMTSDRPYRRGMPLQVAVEQVRTGAGTHFHPDVAEAVMDAVASGALKLIPQTSMHPDAPKIGAFENPTA
;
A
#
# COMPACT_ATOMS: atom_id res chain seq x y z
N MET A 1 12.39 -2.42 -1.92
CA MET A 1 13.18 -2.96 -0.79
C MET A 1 12.23 -3.73 0.12
N LYS A 2 12.38 -5.05 0.32
CA LYS A 2 11.41 -5.81 1.16
C LYS A 2 11.55 -5.53 2.66
N SER A 3 12.75 -5.13 3.11
CA SER A 3 13.07 -4.94 4.53
C SER A 3 12.39 -3.73 5.18
N HIS A 4 11.82 -2.79 4.43
CA HIS A 4 11.26 -1.57 5.01
C HIS A 4 10.04 -1.84 5.90
N THR A 5 9.31 -2.93 5.69
CA THR A 5 8.21 -3.33 6.57
C THR A 5 8.73 -3.65 7.97
N VAL A 6 9.84 -4.38 8.06
CA VAL A 6 10.50 -4.74 9.32
C VAL A 6 11.19 -3.53 9.95
N VAL A 7 11.89 -2.72 9.16
CA VAL A 7 12.56 -1.51 9.65
C VAL A 7 11.55 -0.50 10.18
N GLY A 8 10.48 -0.22 9.44
CA GLY A 8 9.40 0.67 9.87
C GLY A 8 8.73 0.19 11.16
N PHE A 9 8.44 -1.11 11.25
CA PHE A 9 7.93 -1.71 12.48
C PHE A 9 8.89 -1.49 13.66
N ASN A 10 10.19 -1.73 13.47
CA ASN A 10 11.19 -1.57 14.53
C ASN A 10 11.37 -0.12 14.97
N ILE A 11 11.25 0.85 14.05
CA ILE A 11 11.29 2.29 14.38
C ILE A 11 10.09 2.66 15.25
N LEU A 12 8.90 2.14 14.93
CA LEU A 12 7.65 2.54 15.56
C LEU A 12 7.29 1.71 16.80
N SER A 13 7.86 0.50 16.99
CA SER A 13 7.45 -0.45 18.03
C SER A 13 7.68 0.03 19.47
N GLY A 14 8.54 1.03 19.67
CA GLY A 14 8.72 1.69 20.96
C GLY A 14 7.54 2.57 21.39
N LEU A 15 6.68 2.98 20.45
CA LEU A 15 5.54 3.85 20.68
C LEU A 15 4.33 3.01 21.12
N ARG A 16 4.13 2.88 22.42
CA ARG A 16 3.10 2.00 23.03
C ARG A 16 1.66 2.30 22.59
N MET A 17 1.39 3.47 22.04
CA MET A 17 0.08 3.87 21.50
C MET A 17 -0.22 3.27 20.13
N LEU A 18 0.81 2.83 19.40
CA LEU A 18 0.66 2.24 18.07
C LEU A 18 0.51 0.72 18.23
N THR A 19 -0.65 0.20 17.88
CA THR A 19 -0.95 -1.23 18.00
C THR A 19 -1.35 -1.76 16.63
N ASP A 20 -2.51 -1.36 16.15
CA ASP A 20 -3.02 -1.70 14.82
C ASP A 20 -2.13 -1.13 13.71
N GLU A 21 -1.54 0.05 13.90
CA GLU A 21 -0.62 0.68 12.96
C GLU A 21 0.66 -0.14 12.78
N LEU A 22 1.14 -0.82 13.84
CA LEU A 22 2.30 -1.70 13.73
C LEU A 22 1.99 -2.92 12.85
N VAL A 23 0.77 -3.46 12.94
CA VAL A 23 0.30 -4.55 12.07
C VAL A 23 0.27 -4.07 10.63
N ILE A 24 -0.29 -2.88 10.36
CA ILE A 24 -0.33 -2.29 9.02
C ILE A 24 1.09 -2.12 8.45
N VAL A 25 1.98 -1.46 9.19
CA VAL A 25 3.35 -1.17 8.74
C VAL A 25 4.11 -2.45 8.43
N ARG A 26 3.95 -3.49 9.25
CA ARG A 26 4.64 -4.76 9.03
C ARG A 26 4.04 -5.57 7.87
N SER A 27 2.73 -5.51 7.68
CA SER A 27 2.00 -6.48 6.85
C SER A 27 1.37 -5.93 5.58
N HIS A 28 1.48 -4.64 5.25
CA HIS A 28 0.86 -4.06 4.04
C HIS A 28 1.37 -4.66 2.70
N HIS A 29 2.48 -5.41 2.72
CA HIS A 29 2.99 -6.17 1.56
C HIS A 29 2.77 -7.69 1.66
N GLU A 30 1.98 -8.14 2.63
CA GLU A 30 1.45 -9.49 2.63
C GLU A 30 0.44 -9.65 1.49
N ARG A 31 0.30 -10.90 1.04
CA ARG A 31 -0.65 -11.27 -0.01
C ARG A 31 -1.65 -12.23 0.58
N PHE A 32 -2.91 -12.14 0.14
CA PHE A 32 -3.96 -13.02 0.64
C PHE A 32 -3.63 -14.53 0.49
N ASP A 33 -2.91 -14.90 -0.58
CA ASP A 33 -2.42 -16.26 -0.85
C ASP A 33 -1.17 -16.69 -0.05
N GLY A 34 -0.63 -15.85 0.84
CA GLY A 34 0.56 -16.12 1.63
C GLY A 34 1.88 -16.05 0.85
N LYS A 35 1.88 -15.56 -0.40
CA LYS A 35 3.11 -15.38 -1.20
C LYS A 35 3.77 -14.01 -0.98
N GLY A 36 3.24 -13.22 -0.05
CA GLY A 36 3.73 -11.91 0.34
C GLY A 36 4.98 -11.98 1.22
N TYR A 37 5.23 -10.87 1.90
CA TYR A 37 6.33 -10.72 2.86
C TYR A 37 5.94 -9.66 3.91
N PRO A 38 6.58 -9.65 5.10
CA PRO A 38 7.74 -10.43 5.52
C PRO A 38 7.43 -11.81 6.11
N ASP A 39 6.23 -12.01 6.66
CA ASP A 39 5.86 -13.15 7.49
C ASP A 39 5.04 -14.21 6.74
N ARG A 40 4.59 -13.91 5.50
CA ARG A 40 3.79 -14.79 4.64
C ARG A 40 2.43 -15.14 5.24
N LYS A 41 1.83 -14.17 5.92
CA LYS A 41 0.47 -14.29 6.44
C LYS A 41 -0.54 -14.43 5.31
N LYS A 42 -1.55 -15.27 5.51
CA LYS A 42 -2.63 -15.51 4.53
C LYS A 42 -4.00 -15.40 5.17
N GLY A 43 -5.00 -15.08 4.36
CA GLY A 43 -6.41 -15.06 4.78
C GLY A 43 -6.66 -14.36 6.11
N ASP A 44 -7.28 -15.08 7.04
CA ASP A 44 -7.71 -14.58 8.34
C ASP A 44 -6.56 -14.45 9.38
N GLU A 45 -5.31 -14.67 8.98
CA GLU A 45 -4.16 -14.43 9.87
C GLU A 45 -3.88 -12.94 10.10
N LEU A 46 -4.48 -12.06 9.32
CA LEU A 46 -4.40 -10.62 9.48
C LEU A 46 -5.79 -10.00 9.64
N PRO A 47 -5.91 -8.94 10.46
CA PRO A 47 -7.17 -8.22 10.60
C PRO A 47 -7.53 -7.48 9.31
N MET A 48 -8.84 -7.28 9.09
CA MET A 48 -9.38 -6.67 7.87
C MET A 48 -8.73 -5.33 7.51
N PHE A 49 -8.40 -4.49 8.50
CA PHE A 49 -7.76 -3.20 8.25
C PHE A 49 -6.39 -3.33 7.55
N ALA A 50 -5.64 -4.41 7.76
CA ALA A 50 -4.36 -4.63 7.09
C ALA A 50 -4.57 -4.88 5.60
N TRP A 51 -5.62 -5.62 5.24
CA TRP A 51 -6.00 -5.87 3.85
C TRP A 51 -6.53 -4.62 3.15
N ILE A 52 -7.32 -3.79 3.86
CA ILE A 52 -7.78 -2.49 3.36
C ILE A 52 -6.59 -1.60 3.01
N VAL A 53 -5.62 -1.46 3.92
CA VAL A 53 -4.44 -0.62 3.66
C VAL A 53 -3.55 -1.19 2.57
N SER A 54 -3.37 -2.51 2.50
CA SER A 54 -2.61 -3.14 1.41
C SER A 54 -3.22 -2.85 0.03
N ALA A 55 -4.55 -2.92 -0.10
CA ALA A 55 -5.24 -2.56 -1.34
C ALA A 55 -5.11 -1.05 -1.64
N ALA A 56 -5.26 -0.20 -0.63
CA ALA A 56 -5.11 1.25 -0.78
C ALA A 56 -3.69 1.65 -1.23
N ASP A 57 -2.64 1.07 -0.62
CA ASP A 57 -1.24 1.28 -1.00
C ASP A 57 -0.97 0.83 -2.44
N ALA A 58 -1.50 -0.34 -2.83
CA ALA A 58 -1.36 -0.83 -4.19
C ALA A 58 -2.03 0.10 -5.22
N ILE A 59 -3.24 0.59 -4.93
CA ILE A 59 -3.96 1.52 -5.81
C ILE A 59 -3.16 2.83 -5.94
N ASP A 60 -2.78 3.47 -4.83
CA ASP A 60 -1.98 4.70 -4.85
C ASP A 60 -0.67 4.50 -5.62
N ALA A 61 0.04 3.39 -5.35
CA ALA A 61 1.28 3.09 -6.04
C ALA A 61 1.12 2.89 -7.55
N MET A 62 0.00 2.31 -7.99
CA MET A 62 -0.31 2.13 -9.40
C MET A 62 -0.70 3.44 -10.08
N THR A 63 -1.45 4.30 -9.41
CA THR A 63 -2.03 5.53 -9.97
C THR A 63 -1.15 6.77 -9.82
N SER A 64 -0.12 6.72 -8.97
CA SER A 64 0.81 7.82 -8.77
C SER A 64 1.96 7.82 -9.77
N ASP A 65 2.38 9.01 -10.20
CA ASP A 65 3.58 9.20 -11.01
C ASP A 65 4.83 8.90 -10.17
N ARG A 66 5.74 8.11 -10.74
CA ARG A 66 7.04 7.79 -10.14
C ARG A 66 8.15 8.19 -11.12
N PRO A 67 9.39 8.45 -10.66
CA PRO A 67 10.48 8.94 -11.52
C PRO A 67 10.71 8.11 -12.81
N TYR A 68 10.37 6.83 -12.78
CA TYR A 68 10.57 5.86 -13.87
C TYR A 68 9.27 5.42 -14.57
N ARG A 69 8.08 5.85 -14.12
CA ARG A 69 6.80 5.42 -14.72
C ARG A 69 5.69 6.43 -14.43
N ARG A 70 4.85 6.73 -15.41
CA ARG A 70 3.58 7.41 -15.14
C ARG A 70 2.60 6.51 -14.38
N GLY A 71 1.75 7.13 -13.58
CA GLY A 71 0.60 6.49 -12.98
C GLY A 71 -0.35 5.92 -14.05
N MET A 72 -0.98 4.79 -13.75
CA MET A 72 -2.03 4.24 -14.62
C MET A 72 -3.39 4.84 -14.25
N PRO A 73 -4.36 4.87 -15.19
CA PRO A 73 -5.73 5.29 -14.86
C PRO A 73 -6.31 4.45 -13.72
N LEU A 74 -7.12 5.08 -12.84
CA LEU A 74 -7.77 4.40 -11.71
C LEU A 74 -8.46 3.10 -12.14
N GLN A 75 -9.11 3.12 -13.31
CA GLN A 75 -9.93 2.00 -13.78
C GLN A 75 -9.05 0.80 -14.12
N VAL A 76 -7.81 1.04 -14.58
CA VAL A 76 -6.83 -0.01 -14.81
C VAL A 76 -6.29 -0.56 -13.49
N ALA A 77 -6.04 0.31 -12.50
CA ALA A 77 -5.59 -0.11 -11.17
C ALA A 77 -6.64 -0.97 -10.45
N VAL A 78 -7.90 -0.54 -10.48
CA VAL A 78 -9.06 -1.26 -9.93
C VAL A 78 -9.24 -2.61 -10.62
N GLU A 79 -9.00 -2.69 -11.93
CA GLU A 79 -9.02 -3.95 -12.66
C GLU A 79 -7.94 -4.94 -12.19
N GLN A 80 -6.74 -4.45 -11.85
CA GLN A 80 -5.69 -5.28 -11.25
C GLN A 80 -6.11 -5.80 -9.87
N VAL A 81 -6.81 -4.97 -9.07
CA VAL A 81 -7.35 -5.39 -7.77
C VAL A 81 -8.40 -6.49 -7.94
N ARG A 82 -9.36 -6.29 -8.85
CA ARG A 82 -10.39 -7.28 -9.19
C ARG A 82 -9.80 -8.60 -9.65
N THR A 83 -8.83 -8.55 -10.57
CA THR A 83 -8.14 -9.75 -11.08
C THR A 83 -7.32 -10.45 -9.99
N GLY A 84 -6.78 -9.69 -9.03
CA GLY A 84 -6.00 -10.20 -7.91
C GLY A 84 -6.81 -10.67 -6.71
N ALA A 85 -8.14 -10.61 -6.74
CA ALA A 85 -9.01 -11.05 -5.64
C ALA A 85 -8.78 -12.53 -5.29
N GLY A 86 -8.66 -12.84 -4.01
CA GLY A 86 -8.38 -14.19 -3.52
C GLY A 86 -6.94 -14.66 -3.73
N THR A 87 -6.06 -13.84 -4.31
CA THR A 87 -4.63 -14.13 -4.45
C THR A 87 -3.75 -13.03 -3.87
N HIS A 88 -3.71 -11.86 -4.49
CA HIS A 88 -3.01 -10.71 -3.95
C HIS A 88 -3.87 -10.04 -2.87
N PHE A 89 -5.14 -9.80 -3.18
CA PHE A 89 -6.06 -9.01 -2.36
C PHE A 89 -7.09 -9.89 -1.68
N HIS A 90 -7.52 -9.47 -0.49
CA HIS A 90 -8.66 -10.07 0.19
C HIS A 90 -9.92 -9.93 -0.69
N PRO A 91 -10.72 -11.00 -0.90
CA PRO A 91 -11.92 -10.95 -1.75
C PRO A 91 -12.88 -9.83 -1.39
N ASP A 92 -13.28 -9.73 -0.11
CA ASP A 92 -14.22 -8.70 0.36
C ASP A 92 -13.67 -7.27 0.21
N VAL A 93 -12.36 -7.07 0.36
CA VAL A 93 -11.74 -5.76 0.13
C VAL A 93 -11.73 -5.41 -1.36
N ALA A 94 -11.46 -6.39 -2.23
CA ALA A 94 -11.51 -6.18 -3.67
C ALA A 94 -12.94 -5.82 -4.12
N GLU A 95 -13.97 -6.49 -3.58
CA GLU A 95 -15.38 -6.15 -3.81
C GLU A 95 -15.70 -4.74 -3.32
N ALA A 96 -15.31 -4.39 -2.09
CA ALA A 96 -15.52 -3.06 -1.54
C ALA A 96 -14.85 -1.94 -2.37
N VAL A 97 -13.69 -2.21 -2.97
CA VAL A 97 -13.04 -1.28 -3.92
C VAL A 97 -13.92 -1.07 -5.16
N MET A 98 -14.51 -2.13 -5.72
CA MET A 98 -15.40 -2.02 -6.88
C MET A 98 -16.65 -1.19 -6.54
N ASP A 99 -17.25 -1.43 -5.38
CA ASP A 99 -18.43 -0.70 -4.90
C ASP A 99 -18.12 0.78 -4.65
N ALA A 100 -16.96 1.08 -4.06
CA ALA A 100 -16.51 2.44 -3.83
C ALA A 100 -16.28 3.21 -5.14
N VAL A 101 -15.80 2.54 -6.18
CA VAL A 101 -15.64 3.13 -7.53
C VAL A 101 -17.00 3.35 -8.19
N ALA A 102 -17.89 2.36 -8.15
CA ALA A 102 -19.21 2.43 -8.76
C ALA A 102 -20.09 3.52 -8.12
N SER A 103 -19.99 3.70 -6.80
CA SER A 103 -20.70 4.76 -6.05
C SER A 103 -20.05 6.14 -6.17
N GLY A 104 -18.86 6.24 -6.76
CA GLY A 104 -18.08 7.49 -6.83
C GLY A 104 -17.49 7.94 -5.49
N ALA A 105 -17.49 7.07 -4.48
CA ALA A 105 -16.87 7.32 -3.18
C ALA A 105 -15.34 7.31 -3.26
N LEU A 106 -14.76 6.47 -4.13
CA LEU A 106 -13.33 6.42 -4.37
C LEU A 106 -12.91 7.49 -5.39
N LYS A 107 -12.09 8.44 -4.94
CA LYS A 107 -11.56 9.53 -5.76
C LYS A 107 -10.05 9.58 -5.61
N LEU A 108 -9.34 9.66 -6.73
CA LEU A 108 -7.90 9.94 -6.70
C LEU A 108 -7.68 11.39 -6.29
N ILE A 109 -6.78 11.58 -5.32
CA ILE A 109 -6.30 12.90 -4.92
C ILE A 109 -4.97 13.11 -5.65
N PRO A 110 -4.81 14.20 -6.42
CA PRO A 110 -3.54 14.50 -7.06
C PRO A 110 -2.42 14.62 -6.02
N GLN A 111 -1.36 13.82 -6.16
CA GLN A 111 -0.16 14.00 -5.35
C GLN A 111 0.59 15.24 -5.86
N THR A 112 0.24 16.40 -5.29
CA THR A 112 0.93 17.66 -5.55
C THR A 112 1.92 17.90 -4.42
N SER A 113 3.19 18.13 -4.74
CA SER A 113 4.17 18.53 -3.73
C SER A 113 3.68 19.79 -3.02
N MET A 114 3.64 19.79 -1.69
CA MET A 114 3.37 21.01 -0.92
C MET A 114 4.52 22.03 -1.03
N HIS A 115 5.65 21.62 -1.60
CA HIS A 115 6.80 22.45 -1.89
C HIS A 115 7.17 22.33 -3.38
N PRO A 116 6.46 23.04 -4.28
CA PRO A 116 6.74 23.00 -5.71
C PRO A 116 8.13 23.57 -6.05
N ASP A 117 8.64 24.48 -5.21
CA ASP A 117 9.96 25.10 -5.34
C ASP A 117 11.06 24.33 -4.60
N ALA A 118 10.72 23.21 -3.92
CA ALA A 118 11.76 22.38 -3.32
C ALA A 118 12.71 21.92 -4.44
N PRO A 119 14.03 22.01 -4.23
CA PRO A 119 14.99 21.47 -5.17
C PRO A 119 14.61 20.01 -5.45
N LYS A 120 14.78 19.56 -6.69
CA LYS A 120 14.64 18.14 -7.04
C LYS A 120 15.80 17.39 -6.38
N ILE A 121 15.73 17.18 -5.07
CA ILE A 121 16.68 16.36 -4.34
C ILE A 121 16.35 14.94 -4.79
N GLY A 122 17.14 14.42 -5.74
CA GLY A 122 17.17 12.99 -5.99
C GLY A 122 17.33 12.30 -4.65
N ALA A 123 16.51 11.27 -4.41
CA ALA A 123 16.44 10.48 -3.18
C ALA A 123 17.78 10.50 -2.44
N PHE A 124 17.78 11.07 -1.22
CA PHE A 124 18.89 11.09 -0.26
C PHE A 124 20.08 10.27 -0.72
N GLU A 125 21.19 10.92 -1.09
CA GLU A 125 22.48 10.25 -1.13
C GLU A 125 22.62 9.53 0.21
N ASN A 126 22.48 8.21 0.17
CA ASN A 126 22.55 7.37 1.35
C ASN A 126 24.01 7.44 1.80
N PRO A 127 24.35 8.09 2.93
CA PRO A 127 25.73 8.20 3.35
C PRO A 127 26.07 6.89 4.06
N THR A 128 26.25 5.83 3.30
CA THR A 128 26.96 4.65 3.81
C THR A 128 28.43 4.86 3.52
N ALA A 129 29.12 5.32 4.56
CA ALA A 129 30.51 4.97 4.81
C ALA A 129 30.68 3.44 4.89
#